data_AF-B6TXN8-F1
#
_entry.id   AF-B6TXN8-F1
#
_cell.length_a   1.000
_cell.length_b   1.000
_cell.length_c   1.000
_cell.angle_alpha   90.00
_cell.angle_beta   90.00
_cell.angle_gamma   90.00
#
_symmetry.space_group_name_H-M   'P 1'
#
loop_
_entity.id
_entity.type
_entity.pdbx_description
1 polymer ?
#
loop_
_entity_poly.entity_id
_entity_poly.type
_entity_poly.pdbx_seq_one_letter_code
_entity_poly.pdbx_strand_id
1 'polypeptide(L)'
;MDPDLDLDMDMETLADDANAALADDSGGEAERNEAAEAEAEVERYEAAEAEADILRDRFRLAVISIATAEGKKAGMTVADPVVSCIADLAFKSAEQLAKDAELFAQHAGRKSVRMDDVILTAHRNEHLMGLLRTFSQELKGKEPASERKRKKSSKKDETVIEV
;
A
#
# COMPACT_ATOMS: atom_id res chain seq x y z
N MET A 1 16.64 -31.49 -89.34
CA MET A 1 15.52 -31.26 -90.27
C MET A 1 14.27 -31.30 -89.41
N ASP A 2 14.06 -30.21 -88.69
CA ASP A 2 12.77 -29.85 -88.11
C ASP A 2 11.82 -29.50 -89.26
N PRO A 3 10.51 -29.66 -89.05
CA PRO A 3 9.72 -28.44 -88.97
C PRO A 3 8.64 -28.48 -87.88
N ASP A 4 8.71 -27.47 -87.02
CA ASP A 4 7.67 -26.65 -86.42
C ASP A 4 6.20 -27.01 -86.73
N LEU A 5 5.44 -27.24 -85.66
CA LEU A 5 4.00 -27.03 -85.58
C LEU A 5 3.71 -26.09 -84.42
N ASP A 6 3.58 -24.81 -84.77
CA ASP A 6 2.99 -23.77 -83.94
C ASP A 6 1.51 -24.08 -83.69
N LEU A 7 1.10 -24.03 -82.41
CA LEU A 7 -0.30 -23.80 -82.05
C LEU A 7 -0.33 -22.74 -80.95
N ASP A 8 -0.79 -21.56 -81.35
CA ASP A 8 -0.98 -20.37 -80.55
C ASP A 8 -1.94 -20.61 -79.35
N MET A 9 -1.54 -20.16 -78.17
CA MET A 9 -2.45 -19.78 -77.08
C MET A 9 -1.90 -18.55 -76.37
N ASP A 10 -2.06 -17.39 -77.02
CA ASP A 10 -1.98 -16.10 -76.35
C ASP A 10 -3.31 -15.78 -75.66
N MET A 11 -3.27 -15.52 -74.35
CA MET A 11 -4.10 -14.48 -73.71
C MET A 11 -3.49 -14.05 -72.37
N GLU A 12 -2.86 -12.87 -72.39
CA GLU A 12 -2.51 -12.07 -71.22
C GLU A 12 -3.72 -11.78 -70.33
N THR A 13 -3.49 -11.69 -69.01
CA THR A 13 -3.95 -10.52 -68.23
C THR A 13 -2.93 -10.19 -67.15
N LEU A 14 -2.36 -8.99 -67.27
CA LEU A 14 -1.61 -8.26 -66.26
C LEU A 14 -2.43 -7.97 -64.99
N ALA A 15 -1.73 -7.94 -63.84
CA ALA A 15 -1.90 -6.98 -62.74
C ALA A 15 -0.72 -7.23 -61.78
N ASP A 16 0.35 -6.44 -61.86
CA ASP A 16 0.54 -5.14 -61.19
C ASP A 16 1.04 -5.29 -59.74
N ASP A 17 2.31 -4.87 -59.61
CA ASP A 17 2.84 -3.97 -58.60
C ASP A 17 3.06 -4.38 -57.13
N ALA A 18 4.12 -3.74 -56.65
CA ALA A 18 4.49 -3.44 -55.27
C ALA A 18 5.27 -4.52 -54.49
N ASN A 19 6.59 -4.40 -54.63
CA ASN A 19 7.52 -4.31 -53.50
C ASN A 19 6.82 -3.94 -52.17
N ALA A 20 6.67 -4.91 -51.29
CA ALA A 20 6.51 -4.68 -49.86
C ALA A 20 7.66 -5.41 -49.16
N ALA A 21 8.73 -4.68 -48.91
CA ALA A 21 9.62 -4.99 -47.81
C ALA A 21 8.74 -5.13 -46.56
N LEU A 22 8.48 -6.36 -46.11
CA LEU A 22 7.98 -6.60 -44.78
C LEU A 22 9.13 -6.28 -43.83
N ALA A 23 9.22 -5.01 -43.47
CA ALA A 23 9.86 -4.60 -42.24
C ALA A 23 9.16 -5.37 -41.12
N ASP A 24 9.92 -6.25 -40.47
CA ASP A 24 9.62 -6.78 -39.16
C ASP A 24 9.58 -5.62 -38.16
N ASP A 25 8.44 -4.92 -38.10
CA ASP A 25 8.17 -3.78 -37.21
C ASP A 25 7.63 -4.23 -35.84
N SER A 26 7.57 -5.55 -35.60
CA SER A 26 7.06 -6.12 -34.34
C SER A 26 8.00 -5.93 -33.15
N GLY A 27 9.29 -5.63 -33.38
CA GLY A 27 10.25 -5.39 -32.31
C GLY A 27 10.12 -4.01 -31.65
N GLY A 28 9.64 -3.01 -32.40
CA GLY A 28 9.57 -1.63 -31.95
C GLY A 28 8.45 -1.35 -30.95
N GLU A 29 7.34 -2.09 -31.01
CA GLU A 29 6.20 -1.91 -30.08
C GLU A 29 6.46 -2.56 -28.72
N ALA A 30 7.15 -3.71 -28.70
CA ALA A 30 7.52 -4.40 -27.45
C ALA A 30 8.61 -3.63 -26.68
N GLU A 31 9.68 -3.17 -27.35
CA GLU A 31 10.70 -2.32 -26.72
C GLU A 31 10.14 -0.94 -26.31
N ARG A 32 9.22 -0.37 -27.08
CA ARG A 32 8.56 0.90 -26.73
C ARG A 32 7.60 0.74 -25.54
N ASN A 33 6.95 -0.42 -25.39
CA ASN A 33 6.14 -0.73 -24.21
C ASN A 33 7.01 -0.98 -22.98
N GLU A 34 8.14 -1.69 -23.11
CA GLU A 34 9.07 -1.92 -22.00
C GLU A 34 9.77 -0.61 -21.57
N ALA A 35 10.14 0.26 -22.51
CA ALA A 35 10.65 1.59 -22.22
C ALA A 35 9.58 2.48 -21.53
N ALA A 36 8.33 2.44 -21.99
CA ALA A 36 7.23 3.17 -21.36
C ALA A 36 6.89 2.63 -19.96
N GLU A 37 6.97 1.32 -19.75
CA GLU A 37 6.81 0.68 -18.43
C GLU A 37 7.95 1.05 -17.48
N ALA A 38 9.19 1.08 -17.96
CA ALA A 38 10.35 1.51 -17.18
C ALA A 38 10.27 3.01 -16.81
N GLU A 39 9.89 3.88 -17.76
CA GLU A 39 9.65 5.30 -17.49
C GLU A 39 8.53 5.49 -16.45
N ALA A 40 7.43 4.74 -16.58
CA ALA A 40 6.34 4.78 -15.60
C ALA A 40 6.76 4.23 -14.22
N GLU A 41 7.65 3.24 -14.16
CA GLU A 41 8.20 2.73 -12.90
C GLU A 41 9.13 3.75 -12.22
N VAL A 42 9.96 4.44 -13.00
CA VAL A 42 10.79 5.55 -12.51
C VAL A 42 9.90 6.68 -11.98
N GLU A 43 8.88 7.10 -12.72
CA GLU A 43 7.94 8.14 -12.27
C GLU A 43 7.23 7.74 -10.98
N ARG A 44 6.80 6.48 -10.85
CA ARG A 44 6.22 5.94 -9.61
C ARG A 44 7.20 5.96 -8.45
N TYR A 45 8.47 5.62 -8.70
CA TYR A 45 9.51 5.65 -7.69
C TYR A 45 9.78 7.07 -7.20
N GLU A 46 9.94 8.02 -8.12
CA GLU A 46 10.12 9.44 -7.81
C GLU A 46 8.93 10.01 -7.02
N ALA A 47 7.69 9.65 -7.41
CA ALA A 47 6.50 10.03 -6.67
C ALA A 47 6.49 9.45 -5.25
N ALA A 48 6.87 8.18 -5.08
CA ALA A 48 6.95 7.55 -3.76
C ALA A 48 8.05 8.17 -2.89
N GLU A 49 9.18 8.56 -3.47
CA GLU A 49 10.26 9.25 -2.77
C GLU A 49 9.81 10.65 -2.30
N ALA A 50 9.13 11.41 -3.17
CA ALA A 50 8.56 12.70 -2.81
C ALA A 50 7.52 12.59 -1.67
N GLU A 51 6.65 11.57 -1.72
CA GLU A 51 5.72 11.28 -0.63
C GLU A 51 6.44 10.92 0.68
N ALA A 52 7.51 10.13 0.59
CA ALA A 52 8.32 9.75 1.74
C ALA A 52 9.01 10.96 2.39
N ASP A 53 9.49 11.91 1.59
CA ASP A 53 10.09 13.15 2.10
C ASP A 53 9.06 14.03 2.81
N ILE A 54 7.86 14.19 2.24
CA ILE A 54 6.75 14.91 2.90
C ILE A 54 6.39 14.23 4.23
N LEU A 55 6.34 12.89 4.25
CA LEU A 55 6.07 12.15 5.47
C LEU A 55 7.16 12.37 6.52
N ARG A 56 8.44 12.36 6.11
CA ARG A 56 9.60 12.58 6.99
C ARG A 56 9.56 13.99 7.61
N ASP A 57 9.23 15.00 6.82
CA ASP A 57 9.10 16.38 7.30
C ASP A 57 7.99 16.52 8.32
N ARG A 58 6.82 15.94 8.05
CA ARG A 58 5.69 15.96 9.00
C ARG A 58 6.02 15.19 10.28
N PHE A 59 6.71 14.07 10.17
CA PHE A 59 7.19 13.29 11.31
C PHE A 59 8.15 14.12 12.18
N ARG A 60 9.11 14.82 11.55
CA ARG A 60 10.06 15.69 12.25
C ARG A 60 9.35 16.80 13.03
N LEU A 61 8.36 17.46 12.43
CA LEU A 61 7.55 18.48 13.12
C LEU A 61 6.82 17.92 14.35
N ALA A 62 6.26 16.71 14.26
CA ALA A 62 5.62 16.05 15.39
C ALA A 62 6.62 15.77 16.52
N VAL A 63 7.82 15.28 16.18
CA VAL A 63 8.89 15.02 17.15
C VAL A 63 9.35 16.31 17.84
N ILE A 64 9.52 17.40 17.10
CA ILE A 64 9.85 18.72 17.67
C ILE A 64 8.77 19.14 18.68
N SER A 65 7.49 19.02 18.29
CA SER A 65 6.37 19.38 19.17
C SER A 65 6.41 18.58 20.49
N ILE A 66 6.61 17.25 20.41
CA ILE A 66 6.68 16.37 21.58
C ILE A 66 7.91 16.70 22.44
N ALA A 67 9.10 16.78 21.84
CA ALA A 67 10.35 17.01 22.57
C ALA A 67 10.35 18.37 23.28
N THR A 68 9.83 19.42 22.62
CA THR A 68 9.72 20.75 23.24
C THR A 68 8.67 20.80 24.34
N ALA A 69 7.55 20.08 24.20
CA ALA A 69 6.54 19.97 25.25
C ALA A 69 7.09 19.24 26.49
N GLU A 70 7.81 18.14 26.30
CA GLU A 70 8.44 17.39 27.40
C GLU A 70 9.56 18.20 28.07
N GLY A 71 10.40 18.89 27.29
CA GLY A 71 11.41 19.81 27.83
C GLY A 71 10.79 20.89 28.72
N LYS A 72 9.71 21.52 28.26
CA LYS A 72 8.97 22.53 29.05
C LYS A 72 8.41 21.97 30.35
N LYS A 73 7.85 20.76 30.35
CA LYS A 73 7.37 20.09 31.58
C LYS A 73 8.50 19.83 32.58
N ALA A 74 9.69 19.50 32.08
CA ALA A 74 10.89 19.30 32.89
C ALA A 74 11.59 20.62 33.30
N GLY A 75 11.13 21.78 32.83
CA GLY A 75 11.77 23.08 33.07
C GLY A 75 13.09 23.25 32.31
N MET A 76 13.28 22.53 31.20
CA MET A 76 14.53 22.50 30.41
C MET A 76 14.25 22.80 28.93
N THR A 77 15.31 23.15 28.19
CA THR A 77 15.26 23.26 26.73
C THR A 77 16.05 22.12 26.10
N VAL A 78 15.53 21.57 25.00
CA VAL A 78 16.21 20.51 24.24
C VAL A 78 16.94 21.17 23.08
N ALA A 79 18.23 20.88 22.92
CA ALA A 79 19.03 21.45 21.84
C ALA A 79 18.60 20.93 20.46
N ASP A 80 18.62 21.78 19.45
CA ASP A 80 18.17 21.44 18.09
C ASP A 80 18.84 20.20 17.49
N PRO A 81 20.17 19.97 17.64
CA PRO A 81 20.80 18.74 17.15
C PRO A 81 20.25 17.49 17.83
N VAL A 82 19.91 17.57 19.12
CA VAL A 82 19.32 16.44 19.87
C VAL A 82 17.94 16.12 19.34
N VAL A 83 17.11 17.13 19.07
CA VAL A 83 15.77 16.93 18.49
C VAL A 83 15.87 16.32 17.09
N SER A 84 16.82 16.76 16.27
CA SER A 84 17.07 16.15 14.95
C SER A 84 17.45 14.68 15.06
N CYS A 85 18.38 14.33 15.96
CA CYS A 85 18.77 12.94 16.20
C CYS A 85 17.60 12.07 16.68
N ILE A 86 16.75 12.60 17.58
CA ILE A 86 15.56 11.89 18.05
C ILE A 86 14.59 11.64 16.88
N ALA A 87 14.40 12.62 15.99
CA ALA A 87 13.54 12.45 14.82
C ALA A 87 14.04 11.32 13.90
N ASP A 88 15.33 11.30 13.59
CA ASP A 88 15.92 10.27 12.73
C ASP A 88 15.85 8.87 13.37
N LEU A 89 16.10 8.78 14.69
CA LEU A 89 16.01 7.54 15.45
C LEU A 89 14.57 7.02 15.51
N ALA A 90 13.61 7.90 15.79
CA ALA A 90 12.21 7.54 15.92
C ALA A 90 11.62 7.11 14.56
N PHE A 91 12.04 7.73 13.46
CA PHE A 91 11.64 7.33 12.10
C PHE A 91 12.14 5.91 11.77
N LYS A 92 13.43 5.62 12.03
CA LYS A 92 14.00 4.27 11.87
C LYS A 92 13.32 3.24 12.78
N SER A 93 12.98 3.66 14.01
CA SER A 93 12.27 2.80 14.96
C SER A 93 10.85 2.49 14.49
N ALA A 94 10.16 3.43 13.85
CA ALA A 94 8.84 3.23 13.28
C ALA A 94 8.85 2.22 12.13
N GLU A 95 9.90 2.22 11.29
CA GLU A 95 10.08 1.22 10.22
C GLU A 95 10.20 -0.20 10.81
N GLN A 96 11.05 -0.39 11.83
CA GLN A 96 11.19 -1.68 12.48
C GLN A 96 9.88 -2.12 13.17
N LEU A 97 9.21 -1.18 13.84
CA LEU A 97 7.93 -1.42 14.51
C LEU A 97 6.85 -1.88 13.51
N ALA A 98 6.81 -1.28 12.32
CA ALA A 98 5.87 -1.66 11.26
C ALA A 98 6.11 -3.10 10.77
N LYS A 99 7.38 -3.46 10.52
CA LYS A 99 7.78 -4.82 10.11
C LYS A 99 7.42 -5.85 11.18
N ASP A 100 7.70 -5.55 12.44
CA ASP A 100 7.39 -6.45 13.56
C ASP A 100 5.88 -6.64 13.71
N ALA A 101 5.09 -5.55 13.67
CA ALA A 101 3.64 -5.61 13.77
C ALA A 101 2.99 -6.38 12.60
N GLU A 102 3.51 -6.22 11.38
CA GLU A 102 3.08 -6.98 10.22
C GLU A 102 3.38 -8.47 10.41
N LEU A 103 4.61 -8.81 10.81
CA LEU A 103 5.03 -10.20 11.03
C LEU A 103 4.18 -10.89 12.09
N PHE A 104 3.80 -10.19 13.17
CA PHE A 104 2.90 -10.75 14.19
C PHE A 104 1.49 -11.01 13.67
N ALA A 105 0.94 -10.08 12.88
CA ALA A 105 -0.36 -10.29 12.23
C ALA A 105 -0.31 -11.49 11.28
N GLN A 106 0.74 -11.59 10.46
CA GLN A 106 0.96 -12.70 9.52
C GLN A 106 1.15 -14.03 10.25
N HIS A 107 1.91 -14.07 11.36
CA HIS A 107 2.09 -15.26 12.19
C HIS A 107 0.76 -15.78 12.74
N ALA A 108 -0.19 -14.88 13.04
CA ALA A 108 -1.54 -15.21 13.45
C ALA A 108 -2.50 -15.51 12.27
N GLY A 109 -2.00 -15.60 11.03
CA GLY A 109 -2.80 -15.86 9.83
C GLY A 109 -3.71 -14.70 9.42
N ARG A 110 -3.42 -13.46 9.84
CA ARG A 110 -4.24 -12.27 9.59
C ARG A 110 -3.52 -11.31 8.64
N LYS A 111 -4.32 -10.61 7.82
CA LYS A 111 -3.86 -9.51 6.94
C LYS A 111 -4.02 -8.12 7.56
N SER A 112 -4.57 -8.04 8.77
CA SER A 112 -4.87 -6.79 9.47
C SER A 112 -4.33 -6.86 10.89
N VAL A 113 -3.58 -5.81 11.25
CA VAL A 113 -2.95 -5.61 12.56
C VAL A 113 -4.01 -5.32 13.61
N ARG A 114 -3.89 -5.95 14.78
CA ARG A 114 -4.74 -5.76 15.96
C ARG A 114 -3.94 -5.25 17.15
N MET A 115 -4.64 -4.89 18.22
CA MET A 115 -4.02 -4.41 19.46
C MET A 115 -3.05 -5.43 20.07
N ASP A 116 -3.32 -6.74 19.94
CA ASP A 116 -2.42 -7.78 20.46
C ASP A 116 -1.06 -7.78 19.74
N ASP A 117 -1.05 -7.47 18.43
CA ASP A 117 0.19 -7.37 17.65
C ASP A 117 1.01 -6.16 18.11
N VAL A 118 0.36 -5.02 18.33
CA VAL A 118 1.00 -3.79 18.83
C VAL A 118 1.56 -4.01 20.24
N ILE A 119 0.83 -4.68 21.13
CA ILE A 119 1.31 -5.02 22.48
C ILE A 119 2.53 -5.94 22.42
N LEU A 120 2.56 -6.90 21.47
CA LEU A 120 3.66 -7.84 21.33
C LEU A 120 4.96 -7.18 20.85
N THR A 121 4.90 -6.06 20.13
CA THR A 121 6.10 -5.29 19.76
C THR A 121 6.89 -4.80 20.99
N ALA A 122 6.23 -4.60 22.12
CA ALA A 122 6.84 -4.18 23.37
C ALA A 122 7.38 -5.34 24.25
N HIS A 123 7.44 -6.58 23.73
CA HIS A 123 7.82 -7.76 24.54
C HIS A 123 9.20 -7.71 25.20
N ARG A 124 10.12 -6.88 24.70
CA ARG A 124 11.43 -6.69 25.33
C ARG A 124 11.36 -5.85 26.61
N ASN A 125 10.24 -5.18 26.87
CA ASN A 125 10.02 -4.32 28.01
C ASN A 125 8.66 -4.61 28.64
N GLU A 126 8.66 -5.45 29.67
CA GLU A 126 7.46 -5.88 30.40
C GLU A 126 6.65 -4.69 30.96
N HIS A 127 7.33 -3.64 31.44
CA HIS A 127 6.65 -2.45 31.97
C HIS A 127 5.90 -1.72 30.85
N LEU A 128 6.54 -1.50 29.70
CA LEU A 128 5.91 -0.89 28.54
C LEU A 128 4.75 -1.75 28.00
N MET A 129 4.94 -3.07 27.92
CA MET A 129 3.87 -3.99 27.53
C MET A 129 2.67 -3.88 28.47
N GLY A 130 2.92 -3.80 29.79
CA GLY A 130 1.88 -3.58 30.80
C GLY A 130 1.11 -2.28 30.58
N LEU A 131 1.80 -1.16 30.32
CA LEU A 131 1.17 0.12 29.99
C LEU A 131 0.30 0.04 28.73
N LEU A 132 0.78 -0.61 27.67
CA LEU A 132 0.01 -0.79 26.44
C LEU A 132 -1.24 -1.67 26.64
N ARG A 133 -1.16 -2.70 27.49
CA ARG A 133 -2.33 -3.52 27.86
C ARG A 133 -3.39 -2.69 28.59
N THR A 134 -2.99 -1.86 29.54
CA THR A 134 -3.90 -0.95 30.25
C THR A 134 -4.53 0.04 29.28
N PHE A 135 -3.74 0.67 28.42
CA PHE A 135 -4.23 1.60 27.41
C PHE A 135 -5.22 0.94 26.44
N SER A 136 -4.97 -0.30 26.02
CA SER A 136 -5.89 -1.07 25.16
C SER A 136 -7.25 -1.31 25.83
N GLN A 137 -7.28 -1.54 27.14
CA GLN A 137 -8.52 -1.72 27.90
C GLN A 137 -9.31 -0.41 28.00
N GLU A 138 -8.63 0.71 28.22
CA GLU A 138 -9.27 2.03 28.27
C GLU A 138 -9.91 2.43 26.94
N LEU A 139 -9.29 2.09 25.81
CA LEU A 139 -9.87 2.36 24.49
C LEU A 139 -11.17 1.57 24.28
N LYS A 140 -11.22 0.31 24.71
CA LYS A 140 -12.44 -0.53 24.64
C LYS A 140 -13.57 0.00 25.53
N GLY A 141 -13.24 0.70 26.62
CA GLY A 141 -14.23 1.34 27.50
C GLY A 141 -14.75 2.70 26.99
N LYS A 142 -14.03 3.32 26.05
CA LYS A 142 -14.37 4.64 25.46
C LYS A 142 -15.01 4.54 24.07
N GLU A 143 -14.98 3.37 23.41
CA GLU A 143 -15.79 3.16 22.20
C GLU A 143 -17.28 3.22 22.56
N PRO A 144 -18.09 4.10 21.94
CA PRO A 144 -19.53 4.00 22.07
C PRO A 144 -19.92 2.62 21.55
N ALA A 145 -20.63 1.85 22.38
CA ALA A 145 -21.11 0.52 22.06
C ALA A 145 -21.75 0.53 20.65
N SER A 146 -21.02 0.03 19.66
CA SER A 146 -21.54 -0.03 18.30
C SER A 146 -22.81 -0.86 18.33
N GLU A 147 -23.93 -0.23 17.95
CA GLU A 147 -25.26 -0.81 17.96
C GLU A 147 -25.32 -2.10 17.12
N ARG A 148 -25.05 -3.26 17.71
CA ARG A 148 -25.54 -4.54 17.17
C ARG A 148 -26.94 -4.81 17.71
N LYS A 149 -27.88 -3.94 17.35
CA LYS A 149 -29.31 -4.28 17.28
C LYS A 149 -29.50 -5.36 16.20
N ARG A 150 -29.31 -6.64 16.54
CA ARG A 150 -30.03 -7.72 15.84
C ARG A 150 -31.32 -7.99 16.60
N LYS A 151 -32.38 -7.33 16.16
CA LYS A 151 -33.78 -7.56 16.56
C LYS A 151 -34.17 -8.98 16.13
N LYS A 152 -34.10 -9.96 17.04
CA LYS A 152 -34.85 -11.22 16.88
C LYS A 152 -36.26 -10.95 17.39
N SER A 153 -37.19 -10.76 16.45
CA SER A 153 -38.60 -10.49 16.70
C SER A 153 -39.26 -11.62 17.49
N SER A 154 -39.66 -11.35 18.73
CA SER A 154 -40.66 -12.14 19.46
C SER A 154 -42.04 -11.74 18.95
N LYS A 155 -42.65 -12.58 18.12
CA LYS A 155 -44.04 -12.42 17.64
C LYS A 155 -44.97 -12.97 18.71
N LYS A 156 -45.76 -12.11 19.35
CA LYS A 156 -46.81 -12.45 20.32
C LYS A 156 -48.04 -11.62 19.93
N ASP A 157 -49.01 -12.28 19.31
CA ASP A 157 -50.38 -11.87 19.00
C ASP A 157 -51.19 -13.17 19.12
N GLU A 158 -52.38 -13.27 19.69
CA GLU A 158 -53.36 -12.33 20.23
C GLU A 158 -54.27 -13.17 21.13
N THR A 159 -54.61 -12.69 22.32
CA THR A 159 -55.82 -13.13 23.03
C THR A 159 -56.90 -12.12 22.72
N VAL A 160 -57.87 -12.50 21.88
CA VAL A 160 -59.16 -11.82 21.77
C VAL A 160 -60.19 -12.68 22.50
N ILE A 161 -60.87 -12.02 23.42
CA ILE A 161 -62.00 -12.49 24.22
C ILE A 161 -63.23 -12.44 23.30
N GLU A 162 -64.02 -13.52 23.26
CA GLU A 162 -65.42 -13.46 22.84
C GLU A 162 -66.33 -13.92 23.98
N VAL A 163 -67.48 -13.26 24.01
CA VAL A 163 -68.56 -13.22 25.01
C VAL A 163 -69.25 -14.58 25.20
#